data_AF-A0A1L3GDS7-F1
#
_entry.id   AF-A0A1L3GDS7-F1
#
_cell.length_a   1.000
_cell.length_b   1.000
_cell.length_c   1.000
_cell.angle_alpha   90.00
_cell.angle_beta   90.00
_cell.angle_gamma   90.00
#
_symmetry.space_group_name_H-M   'P 1'
#
loop_
_entity.id
_entity.type
_entity.pdbx_description
1 polymer ?
#
loop_
_entity_poly.entity_id
_entity_poly.type
_entity_poly.pdbx_seq_one_letter_code
_entity_poly.pdbx_strand_id
1 'polypeptide(L)'
;MTAIFSPFWTQLEALVAEFGLPIDALVILGNQSIREYCSQIGFPELETSNTRAAKCIKSVSGPMFLLWDHTDPVDAMVPICGRGFPREDIEKLDDPAVFAMHLLLHEIAHYLRLDLHQDLPTGEIERDCDAWAFEQLKRFRSA
;
A
#
# COMPACT_ATOMS: atom_id res chain seq x y z
N MET A 1 -23.56 -12.88 5.07
CA MET A 1 -22.78 -11.64 5.28
C MET A 1 -22.61 -11.00 3.91
N THR A 2 -23.33 -9.93 3.64
CA THR A 2 -23.26 -9.22 2.37
C THR A 2 -21.98 -8.40 2.40
N ALA A 3 -20.98 -8.80 1.61
CA ALA A 3 -19.80 -7.97 1.41
C ALA A 3 -20.29 -6.65 0.81
N ILE A 4 -20.25 -5.58 1.61
CA ILE A 4 -20.45 -4.24 1.09
C ILE A 4 -19.17 -3.94 0.31
N PHE A 5 -19.18 -4.27 -0.98
CA PHE A 5 -18.14 -3.84 -1.89
C PHE A 5 -18.25 -2.32 -2.01
N SER A 6 -17.45 -1.63 -1.18
CA SER A 6 -17.31 -0.18 -1.22
C SER A 6 -16.87 0.24 -2.64
N PRO A 7 -17.32 1.37 -3.19
CA PRO A 7 -16.80 1.92 -4.45
C PRO A 7 -15.27 2.01 -4.50
N PHE A 8 -14.63 2.11 -3.34
CA PHE A 8 -13.19 2.06 -3.17
C PHE A 8 -12.56 0.71 -3.60
N TRP A 9 -13.27 -0.40 -3.40
CA TRP A 9 -12.83 -1.74 -3.82
C TRP A 9 -12.62 -1.83 -5.32
N THR A 10 -13.61 -1.37 -6.07
CA THR A 10 -13.56 -1.35 -7.53
C THR A 10 -12.42 -0.46 -8.04
N GLN A 11 -12.09 0.61 -7.32
CA GLN A 11 -10.95 1.47 -7.65
C GLN A 11 -9.61 0.76 -7.43
N LEU A 12 -9.45 0.02 -6.33
CA LEU A 12 -8.24 -0.76 -6.08
C LEU A 12 -8.07 -1.87 -7.12
N GLU A 13 -9.13 -2.62 -7.43
CA GLU A 13 -9.10 -3.66 -8.48
C GLU A 13 -8.75 -3.09 -9.86
N ALA A 14 -9.34 -1.94 -10.21
CA ALA A 14 -9.05 -1.26 -11.48
C ALA A 14 -7.59 -0.80 -11.56
N LEU A 15 -7.06 -0.24 -10.46
CA LEU A 15 -5.67 0.21 -10.36
C LEU A 15 -4.70 -0.96 -10.53
N VAL A 16 -4.97 -2.08 -9.86
CA VAL A 16 -4.22 -3.33 -10.01
C VAL A 16 -4.24 -3.86 -11.45
N ALA A 17 -5.42 -3.87 -12.06
CA ALA A 17 -5.61 -4.35 -13.42
C ALA A 17 -4.87 -3.48 -14.44
N GLU A 18 -4.82 -2.16 -14.24
CA GLU A 18 -4.11 -1.22 -15.12
C GLU A 18 -2.61 -1.56 -15.25
N PHE A 19 -1.97 -1.99 -14.16
CA PHE A 19 -0.54 -2.29 -14.15
C PHE A 19 -0.20 -3.75 -14.48
N GLY A 20 -1.21 -4.58 -14.79
CA GLY A 20 -1.00 -5.96 -15.21
C GLY A 20 -0.33 -6.84 -14.16
N LEU A 21 -0.42 -6.48 -12.88
CA LEU A 21 0.11 -7.30 -11.80
C LEU A 21 -0.71 -8.59 -11.67
N PRO A 22 -0.08 -9.76 -11.43
CA PRO A 22 -0.78 -10.98 -11.10
C PRO A 22 -1.29 -10.92 -9.66
N ILE A 23 -2.27 -10.05 -9.42
CA ILE A 23 -2.96 -9.94 -8.14
C ILE A 23 -4.14 -10.89 -8.20
N ASP A 24 -3.88 -12.12 -7.78
CA ASP A 24 -4.95 -13.12 -7.64
C ASP A 24 -5.83 -12.86 -6.41
N ALA A 25 -5.42 -11.98 -5.47
CA ALA A 25 -6.22 -11.66 -4.29
C ALA A 25 -5.80 -10.33 -3.61
N LEU A 26 -6.72 -9.37 -3.60
CA LEU A 26 -6.74 -8.25 -2.67
C LEU A 26 -7.46 -8.71 -1.38
N VAL A 27 -6.95 -8.41 -0.17
CA VAL A 27 -7.54 -8.91 1.09
C VAL A 27 -7.75 -7.79 2.09
N ILE A 28 -8.99 -7.29 2.18
CA ILE A 28 -9.37 -6.34 3.22
C ILE A 28 -9.67 -7.11 4.51
N LEU A 29 -9.08 -6.67 5.61
CA LEU A 29 -9.19 -7.36 6.88
C LEU A 29 -10.44 -6.99 7.67
N GLY A 30 -11.18 -5.96 7.24
CA GLY A 30 -12.51 -5.61 7.74
C GLY A 30 -12.47 -5.17 9.20
N ASN A 31 -12.51 -6.14 10.12
CA ASN A 31 -12.46 -5.94 11.58
C ASN A 31 -11.28 -6.65 12.25
N GLN A 32 -10.36 -7.21 11.45
CA GLN A 32 -9.19 -7.92 11.92
C GLN A 32 -7.95 -7.05 11.73
N SER A 33 -7.09 -6.97 12.73
CA SER A 33 -5.82 -6.25 12.58
C SER A 33 -4.87 -6.99 11.63
N ILE A 34 -3.98 -6.25 10.98
CA ILE A 34 -2.93 -6.82 10.12
C ILE A 34 -2.13 -7.88 10.86
N ARG A 35 -1.79 -7.63 12.12
CA ARG A 35 -1.05 -8.55 12.97
C ARG A 35 -1.81 -9.86 13.21
N GLU A 36 -3.10 -9.78 13.52
CA GLU A 36 -3.93 -10.96 13.75
C GLU A 36 -4.03 -11.82 12.49
N TYR A 37 -4.25 -11.20 11.33
CA TYR A 37 -4.30 -11.92 10.06
C TYR A 37 -2.96 -12.58 9.72
N CYS A 38 -1.88 -11.81 9.81
CA CYS A 38 -0.50 -12.27 9.61
C CYS A 38 -0.17 -13.49 10.47
N SER A 39 -0.55 -13.46 11.75
CA SER A 39 -0.37 -14.59 12.68
C SER A 39 -1.14 -15.84 12.24
N GLN A 40 -2.39 -15.67 11.79
CA GLN A 40 -3.24 -16.79 11.34
C GLN A 40 -2.69 -17.49 10.10
N ILE A 41 -2.09 -16.76 9.17
CA ILE A 41 -1.53 -17.32 7.94
C ILE A 41 -0.08 -17.80 8.09
N GLY A 42 0.47 -17.79 9.31
CA GLY A 42 1.84 -18.23 9.58
C GLY A 42 2.93 -17.25 9.11
N PHE A 43 2.58 -15.98 8.91
CA PHE A 43 3.52 -14.88 8.62
C PHE A 43 3.59 -13.94 9.83
N PRO A 44 4.15 -14.35 10.97
CA PRO A 44 4.17 -13.52 12.16
C PRO A 44 4.88 -12.19 11.89
N GLU A 45 4.18 -11.09 12.17
CA GLU A 45 4.75 -9.76 12.05
C GLU A 45 5.82 -9.55 13.13
N LEU A 46 7.05 -9.26 12.69
CA LEU A 46 8.18 -9.00 13.58
C LEU A 46 8.20 -7.57 14.12
N GLU A 47 7.38 -6.69 13.54
CA GLU A 47 7.30 -5.30 13.96
C GLU A 47 6.40 -5.11 15.18
N THR A 48 6.86 -4.28 16.09
CA THR A 48 6.23 -4.04 17.39
C THR A 48 5.04 -3.09 17.32
N SER A 49 4.85 -2.33 16.23
CA SER A 49 3.73 -1.39 16.12
C SER A 49 2.41 -2.13 15.82
N ASN A 50 1.36 -1.74 16.53
CA ASN A 50 0.00 -2.28 16.39
C ASN A 50 -0.85 -1.46 15.39
N THR A 51 -0.25 -0.49 14.71
CA THR A 51 -0.96 0.64 14.08
C THR A 51 -0.72 0.74 12.57
N ARG A 52 -0.34 -0.36 11.92
CA ARG A 52 -0.25 -0.36 10.45
C ARG A 52 -1.67 -0.27 9.87
N ALA A 53 -2.00 0.89 9.31
CA ALA A 53 -3.25 1.09 8.59
C ALA A 53 -3.36 0.15 7.38
N ALA A 54 -2.25 -0.10 6.68
CA ALA A 54 -2.19 -1.03 5.56
C ALA A 54 -0.81 -1.72 5.44
N LYS A 55 -0.74 -2.86 4.74
CA LYS A 55 0.48 -3.62 4.46
C LYS A 55 0.34 -4.42 3.18
N CYS A 56 1.34 -4.37 2.30
CA CYS A 56 1.43 -5.33 1.21
C CYS A 56 2.26 -6.56 1.63
N ILE A 57 1.77 -7.74 1.31
CA ILE A 57 2.47 -9.02 1.48
C ILE A 57 2.65 -9.65 0.11
N LYS A 58 3.89 -10.00 -0.22
CA LYS A 58 4.21 -10.73 -1.44
C LYS A 58 4.41 -12.21 -1.10
N SER A 59 3.60 -13.08 -1.71
CA SER A 59 3.90 -14.51 -1.68
C SER A 59 5.13 -14.82 -2.55
N VAL A 60 5.97 -15.76 -2.11
CA VAL A 60 7.20 -16.19 -2.83
C VAL A 60 6.89 -16.73 -4.23
N SER A 61 5.71 -17.30 -4.42
CA SER A 61 5.28 -17.93 -5.68
C SER A 61 3.82 -17.62 -6.04
N GLY A 62 3.24 -16.56 -5.47
CA GLY A 62 1.81 -16.29 -5.52
C GLY A 62 1.46 -14.80 -5.45
N PRO A 63 0.19 -14.46 -5.18
CA PRO A 63 -0.30 -13.09 -5.33
C PRO A 63 0.29 -12.11 -4.31
N MET A 64 0.21 -10.83 -4.68
CA MET A 64 0.40 -9.71 -3.77
C MET A 64 -0.92 -9.43 -3.03
N PHE A 65 -0.87 -9.39 -1.70
CA PHE A 65 -2.01 -9.09 -0.84
C PHE A 65 -1.82 -7.69 -0.24
N LEU A 66 -2.70 -6.74 -0.53
CA LEU A 66 -2.83 -5.55 0.32
C LEU A 66 -3.78 -5.89 1.46
N LEU A 67 -3.25 -5.84 2.68
CA LEU A 67 -3.96 -5.91 3.95
C LEU A 67 -4.32 -4.49 4.38
N TRP A 68 -5.58 -4.25 4.71
CA TRP A 68 -6.06 -2.94 5.16
C TRP A 68 -6.95 -3.11 6.40
N ASP A 69 -6.60 -2.41 7.48
CA ASP A 69 -7.26 -2.42 8.80
C ASP A 69 -8.07 -1.13 9.04
N HIS A 70 -8.12 -0.22 8.06
CA HIS A 70 -8.88 1.06 8.14
C HIS A 70 -8.52 1.99 9.31
N THR A 71 -7.51 1.65 10.11
CA THR A 71 -7.02 2.46 11.23
C THR A 71 -6.30 3.71 10.73
N ASP A 72 -6.11 4.67 11.63
CA ASP A 72 -5.43 5.93 11.35
C ASP A 72 -3.99 5.67 10.82
N PRO A 73 -3.64 6.16 9.62
CA PRO A 73 -2.34 5.92 9.01
C PRO A 73 -1.20 6.77 9.62
N VAL A 74 -1.44 7.66 10.59
CA VAL A 74 -0.43 8.59 11.14
C VAL A 74 0.91 7.91 11.45
N ASP A 75 0.91 6.78 12.15
CA ASP A 75 2.16 6.06 12.48
C ASP A 75 2.82 5.46 11.24
N ALA A 76 2.03 5.00 10.28
CA ALA A 76 2.49 4.41 9.03
C ALA A 76 2.98 5.48 8.02
N MET A 77 2.60 6.75 8.22
CA MET A 77 3.06 7.90 7.42
C MET A 77 4.41 8.45 7.88
N VAL A 78 4.88 8.14 9.09
CA VAL A 78 6.16 8.63 9.63
C VAL A 78 7.35 8.41 8.67
N PRO A 79 7.52 7.22 8.05
CA PRO A 79 8.58 7.00 7.07
C PRO A 79 8.45 7.91 5.84
N ILE A 80 7.23 8.17 5.36
CA ILE A 80 6.95 9.01 4.19
C ILE A 80 7.29 10.48 4.51
N CYS A 81 6.93 10.96 5.70
CA CYS A 81 7.30 12.29 6.18
C CYS A 81 8.82 12.51 6.20
N GLY A 82 9.58 11.48 6.56
CA GLY A 82 11.05 11.51 6.58
C GLY A 82 11.71 11.57 5.19
N ARG A 83 10.97 11.30 4.10
CA ARG A 83 11.50 11.24 2.73
C ARG A 83 11.45 12.58 1.98
N GLY A 84 10.88 13.62 2.60
CA GLY A 84 10.97 15.01 2.12
C GLY A 84 9.93 15.41 1.06
N PHE A 85 8.76 14.76 1.03
CA PHE A 85 7.67 15.13 0.14
C PHE A 85 6.97 16.44 0.54
N PRO A 86 6.34 17.16 -0.41
CA PRO A 86 5.54 18.33 -0.10
C PRO A 86 4.45 18.01 0.93
N ARG A 87 4.30 18.89 1.93
CA ARG A 87 3.32 18.72 3.00
C ARG A 87 1.89 18.49 2.48
N GLU A 88 1.52 19.19 1.41
CA GLU A 88 0.22 19.05 0.73
C GLU A 88 -0.05 17.65 0.15
N ASP A 89 1.00 16.91 -0.23
CA ASP A 89 0.85 15.54 -0.71
C ASP A 89 0.76 14.56 0.46
N ILE A 90 1.48 14.84 1.56
CA ILE A 90 1.42 14.06 2.80
C ILE A 90 0.06 14.20 3.49
N GLU A 91 -0.49 15.42 3.63
CA GLU A 91 -1.78 15.68 4.30
C GLU A 91 -2.96 14.96 3.60
N LYS A 92 -2.84 14.64 2.31
CA LYS A 92 -3.86 13.85 1.60
C LYS A 92 -3.90 12.40 2.08
N LEU A 93 -2.81 11.89 2.67
CA LEU A 93 -2.73 10.53 3.17
C LEU A 93 -3.40 10.36 4.54
N ASP A 94 -3.86 11.44 5.18
CA ASP A 94 -4.67 11.36 6.41
C ASP A 94 -5.99 10.59 6.19
N ASP A 95 -6.47 10.51 4.94
CA ASP A 95 -7.57 9.63 4.55
C ASP A 95 -7.06 8.18 4.41
N PRO A 96 -7.54 7.22 5.23
CA PRO A 96 -7.08 5.83 5.18
C PRO A 96 -7.25 5.15 3.82
N ALA A 97 -8.24 5.56 3.04
CA ALA A 97 -8.46 5.04 1.69
C ALA A 97 -7.38 5.56 0.72
N VAL A 98 -7.05 6.85 0.81
CA VAL A 98 -5.98 7.46 0.01
C VAL A 98 -4.62 6.87 0.40
N PHE A 99 -4.38 6.66 1.70
CA PHE A 99 -3.19 5.99 2.18
C PHE A 99 -3.06 4.56 1.62
N ALA A 100 -4.13 3.77 1.66
CA ALA A 100 -4.13 2.41 1.12
C ALA A 100 -3.85 2.40 -0.40
N MET A 101 -4.40 3.35 -1.17
CA MET A 101 -4.07 3.52 -2.59
C MET A 101 -2.60 3.88 -2.80
N HIS A 102 -2.07 4.84 -2.02
CA HIS A 102 -0.67 5.23 -2.09
C HIS A 102 0.25 4.05 -1.79
N LEU A 103 -0.04 3.27 -0.75
CA LEU A 103 0.75 2.09 -0.39
C LEU A 103 0.73 1.04 -1.51
N LEU A 104 -0.43 0.79 -2.11
CA LEU A 104 -0.53 -0.14 -3.22
C LEU A 104 0.27 0.33 -4.45
N LEU A 105 0.18 1.63 -4.78
CA LEU A 105 0.96 2.24 -5.85
C LEU A 105 2.47 2.21 -5.55
N HIS A 106 2.87 2.43 -4.31
CA HIS A 106 4.26 2.32 -3.87
C HIS A 106 4.82 0.92 -4.12
N GLU A 107 4.04 -0.12 -3.83
CA GLU A 107 4.44 -1.52 -4.00
C GLU A 107 4.40 -1.95 -5.47
N ILE A 108 3.49 -1.39 -6.26
CA ILE A 108 3.52 -1.47 -7.73
C ILE A 108 4.80 -0.83 -8.26
N ALA A 109 5.22 0.33 -7.72
CA ALA A 109 6.45 1.00 -8.14
C ALA A 109 7.67 0.11 -7.90
N HIS A 110 7.77 -0.51 -6.72
CA HIS A 110 8.80 -1.50 -6.43
C HIS A 110 8.82 -2.63 -7.46
N TYR A 111 7.66 -3.16 -7.86
CA TYR A 111 7.60 -4.24 -8.85
C TYR A 111 7.99 -3.81 -10.26
N LEU A 112 7.48 -2.67 -10.73
CA LEU A 112 7.69 -2.20 -12.10
C LEU A 112 9.07 -1.60 -12.32
N ARG A 113 9.74 -1.15 -11.25
CA ARG A 113 11.00 -0.40 -11.34
C ARG A 113 12.19 -1.16 -10.75
N LEU A 114 12.06 -2.48 -10.51
CA LEU A 114 13.14 -3.35 -10.02
C LEU A 114 14.47 -3.13 -10.77
N ASP A 115 14.41 -2.97 -12.09
CA ASP A 115 15.59 -2.78 -12.94
C ASP A 115 16.25 -1.41 -12.78
N LEU A 116 15.51 -0.40 -12.32
CA LEU A 116 16.01 0.97 -12.10
C LEU A 116 16.67 1.13 -10.73
N HIS A 117 16.51 0.16 -9.84
CA HIS A 117 16.86 0.26 -8.42
C HIS A 117 18.09 -0.58 -8.04
N GLN A 118 18.71 -1.26 -9.00
CA GLN A 118 19.79 -2.23 -8.75
C GLN A 118 21.02 -1.62 -8.06
N ASP A 119 21.29 -0.33 -8.28
CA ASP A 119 22.47 0.38 -7.76
C ASP A 119 22.13 1.51 -6.77
N LEU A 120 20.87 1.67 -6.40
CA LEU A 120 20.44 2.78 -5.53
C LEU A 120 20.44 2.38 -4.04
N PRO A 121 20.79 3.31 -3.13
CA PRO A 121 20.56 3.09 -1.70
C PRO A 121 19.08 2.86 -1.41
N THR A 122 18.76 1.99 -0.44
CA THR A 122 17.36 1.67 -0.07
C THR A 122 16.52 2.91 0.20
N GLY A 123 17.06 3.94 0.87
CA GLY A 123 16.32 5.18 1.11
C GLY A 123 15.99 5.98 -0.16
N GLU A 124 16.82 5.89 -1.21
CA GLU A 124 16.57 6.53 -2.51
C GLU A 124 15.55 5.74 -3.34
N ILE A 125 15.62 4.41 -3.28
CA ILE A 125 14.61 3.51 -3.88
C ILE A 125 13.23 3.83 -3.31
N GLU A 126 13.11 3.87 -1.99
CA GLU A 126 11.87 4.16 -1.28
C GLU A 126 11.29 5.54 -1.66
N ARG A 127 12.14 6.56 -1.79
CA ARG A 127 11.74 7.89 -2.22
C ARG A 127 11.30 7.90 -3.69
N ASP A 128 11.98 7.19 -4.57
CA ASP A 128 11.59 7.07 -5.98
C ASP A 128 10.23 6.37 -6.14
N CYS A 129 10.00 5.29 -5.38
CA CYS A 129 8.73 4.58 -5.32
C CYS A 129 7.59 5.47 -4.83
N ASP A 130 7.78 6.21 -3.73
CA ASP A 130 6.78 7.16 -3.23
C ASP A 130 6.52 8.30 -4.22
N ALA A 131 7.56 8.84 -4.86
CA ALA A 131 7.39 9.90 -5.85
C ALA A 131 6.51 9.43 -7.01
N TRP A 132 6.79 8.24 -7.55
CA TRP A 132 5.97 7.63 -8.57
C TRP A 132 4.54 7.37 -8.10
N ALA A 133 4.37 6.89 -6.86
CA ALA A 133 3.05 6.64 -6.27
C ALA A 133 2.22 7.92 -6.14
N PHE A 134 2.81 9.02 -5.69
CA PHE A 134 2.14 10.33 -5.64
C PHE A 134 1.74 10.84 -7.03
N GLU A 135 2.57 10.62 -8.05
CA GLU A 135 2.24 10.98 -9.43
C GLU A 135 1.03 10.17 -9.94
N GLN A 136 1.01 8.86 -9.72
CA GLN A 136 -0.13 8.03 -10.14
C GLN A 136 -1.39 8.37 -9.34
N LEU A 137 -1.28 8.63 -8.04
CA LEU A 137 -2.40 9.00 -7.19
C LEU A 137 -3.11 10.27 -7.70
N LYS A 138 -2.35 11.25 -8.21
CA LYS A 138 -2.92 12.45 -8.85
C LYS A 138 -3.73 12.12 -10.10
N ARG A 139 -3.29 11.13 -10.90
CA ARG A 139 -3.98 10.69 -12.12
C ARG A 139 -5.29 9.98 -11.80
N PHE A 140 -5.28 9.03 -10.87
CA PHE A 140 -6.46 8.26 -10.48
C PHE A 140 -7.54 9.08 -9.77
N ARG A 141 -7.15 10.16 -9.08
CA ARG A 141 -8.10 11.05 -8.41
C ARG A 141 -8.63 12.20 -9.28
N SER A 142 -8.06 12.39 -10.48
CA SER A 142 -8.49 13.41 -11.44
C SER A 142 -9.35 12.83 -12.58
N ALA A 143 -9.54 11.50 -12.60
CA ALA A 143 -10.38 10.77 -13.55
C ALA A 143 -11.78 10.50 -12.95
#